data_AF-A0A8J8NEI8-F1
#
_entry.id   AF-A0A8J8NEI8-F1
#
_cell.length_a   1.000
_cell.length_b   1.000
_cell.length_c   1.000
_cell.angle_alpha   90.00
_cell.angle_beta   90.00
_cell.angle_gamma   90.00
#
_symmetry.space_group_name_H-M   'P 1'
#
loop_
_entity.id
_entity.type
_entity.pdbx_description
1 polymer ?
#
loop_
_entity_poly.entity_id
_entity_poly.type
_entity_poly.pdbx_seq_one_letter_code
_entity_poly.pdbx_strand_id
1 'polypeptide(L)'
;MQAKVALITTALLLLTQYTSCARLKSSLKQIDSTKLDATINSISTKQQCLDSLSHIFYSETLNGDDPMSVFSAYVNDFCTKQPLEVPNAVKASTCFYSGYFILKYMISKRSNPDNIETLKIDFCSKYTDSLPKRTDFVKTLKVKANDEDFDNVCIDQLQTQSGLNYWFDPIDPMVSISQQEICDLHKKLFNSLQKKGVTSLAEYVSFSYLITLDLYLNANQQEDYESCINTKVVQDPENHCTAYIKDHLIFSLWNSTERVASCQDASRAVTQTCNGEMGCDGCAVELAHVYQGYQNFINDIYSQMFQKYESAIFTSLDSENKKQEEYRIGMPDKV
;
A
#
# COMPACT_ATOMS: atom_id res chain seq x y z
N MET A 1 9.66 14.41 22.07
CA MET A 1 9.82 15.19 20.82
C MET A 1 11.14 14.91 20.05
N GLN A 2 11.90 13.85 20.38
CA GLN A 2 13.11 13.41 19.64
C GLN A 2 12.89 12.13 18.79
N ALA A 3 11.68 11.57 18.76
CA ALA A 3 11.36 10.35 18.00
C ALA A 3 11.21 10.55 16.47
N LYS A 4 11.04 11.79 15.98
CA LYS A 4 10.80 12.07 14.54
C LYS A 4 12.04 11.91 13.65
N VAL A 5 13.24 11.75 14.20
CA VAL A 5 14.50 11.73 13.42
C VAL A 5 15.00 10.31 13.09
N ALA A 6 14.54 9.28 13.80
CA ALA A 6 15.02 7.90 13.57
C ALA A 6 14.38 7.23 12.33
N LEU A 7 13.14 7.59 11.98
CA LEU A 7 12.28 6.87 11.02
C LEU A 7 12.60 7.11 9.54
N ILE A 8 13.16 8.29 9.17
CA ILE A 8 13.59 8.55 7.78
C ILE A 8 14.70 7.57 7.35
N THR A 9 15.43 6.98 8.30
CA THR A 9 16.53 6.06 8.05
C THR A 9 16.06 4.70 7.48
N THR A 10 14.87 4.22 7.85
CA THR A 10 14.39 2.88 7.46
C THR A 10 13.93 2.85 6.00
N ALA A 11 13.19 3.87 5.55
CA ALA A 11 12.89 4.06 4.13
C ALA A 11 14.17 4.28 3.28
N LEU A 12 15.22 4.84 3.89
CA LEU A 12 16.53 5.02 3.27
C LEU A 12 17.39 3.74 3.20
N LEU A 13 17.17 2.78 4.10
CA LEU A 13 17.84 1.48 4.09
C LEU A 13 17.31 0.59 2.96
N LEU A 14 16.01 0.61 2.68
CA LEU A 14 15.42 -0.07 1.49
C LEU A 14 15.98 0.50 0.18
N LEU A 15 16.35 1.79 0.13
CA LEU A 15 16.99 2.41 -1.04
C LEU A 15 18.40 1.87 -1.33
N THR A 16 19.02 1.08 -0.45
CA THR A 16 20.34 0.47 -0.72
C THR A 16 20.26 -0.92 -1.36
N GLN A 17 19.07 -1.53 -1.38
CA GLN A 17 18.86 -2.86 -1.99
C GLN A 17 18.25 -2.82 -3.41
N TYR A 18 17.77 -1.66 -3.86
CA TYR A 18 17.06 -1.52 -5.14
C TYR A 18 17.77 -0.53 -6.07
N THR A 19 18.90 -0.95 -6.64
CA THR A 19 19.52 -0.26 -7.79
C THR A 19 19.95 -1.25 -8.85
N SER A 20 18.98 -1.82 -9.58
CA SER A 20 19.23 -2.43 -10.89
C SER A 20 17.92 -2.84 -11.58
N CYS A 21 17.30 -1.96 -12.37
CA CYS A 21 16.71 -2.33 -13.66
C CYS A 21 16.26 -1.09 -14.45
N ALA A 22 16.76 -0.93 -15.68
CA ALA A 22 16.42 0.19 -16.56
C ALA A 22 15.93 -0.29 -17.93
N ARG A 23 14.82 0.34 -18.35
CA ARG A 23 14.33 0.63 -19.72
C ARG A 23 13.91 -0.52 -20.65
N LEU A 24 12.61 -0.53 -20.95
CA LEU A 24 12.07 -0.84 -22.28
C LEU A 24 10.88 0.09 -22.58
N LYS A 25 10.92 0.74 -23.75
CA LYS A 25 9.87 1.61 -24.30
C LYS A 25 9.40 1.00 -25.62
N SER A 26 8.09 0.88 -25.82
CA SER A 26 7.50 0.89 -27.16
C SER A 26 6.04 1.37 -27.12
N SER A 27 5.73 2.32 -27.99
CA SER A 27 4.40 2.91 -28.18
C SER A 27 3.55 2.11 -29.15
N LEU A 28 2.23 2.05 -28.90
CA LEU A 28 1.24 1.73 -29.92
C LEU A 28 0.10 2.77 -29.85
N LYS A 29 -0.22 3.36 -31.00
CA LYS A 29 -1.40 4.20 -31.22
C LYS A 29 -2.46 3.35 -31.90
N GLN A 30 -3.72 3.42 -31.45
CA GLN A 30 -4.85 3.06 -32.30
C GLN A 30 -6.13 3.86 -32.00
N ILE A 31 -6.58 4.50 -33.09
CA ILE A 31 -7.89 4.79 -33.69
C ILE A 31 -9.18 4.55 -32.88
N ASP A 32 -10.11 5.49 -33.10
CA ASP A 32 -11.28 5.90 -32.32
C ASP A 32 -12.60 5.18 -32.75
N SER A 33 -13.13 4.29 -31.89
CA SER A 33 -14.51 3.75 -31.90
C SER A 33 -15.22 3.96 -30.53
N THR A 34 -14.87 5.04 -29.83
CA THR A 34 -14.71 5.00 -28.37
C THR A 34 -15.97 4.99 -27.50
N LYS A 35 -17.16 5.43 -27.92
CA LYS A 35 -18.25 5.69 -26.93
C LYS A 35 -19.17 4.52 -26.59
N LEU A 36 -19.56 3.69 -27.57
CA LEU A 36 -20.44 2.54 -27.32
C LEU A 36 -19.64 1.34 -26.78
N ASP A 37 -18.45 1.11 -27.34
CA ASP A 37 -17.52 0.08 -26.88
C ASP A 37 -17.01 0.37 -25.46
N ALA A 38 -16.73 1.64 -25.11
CA ALA A 38 -16.36 1.99 -23.74
C ALA A 38 -17.51 1.74 -22.74
N THR A 39 -18.76 1.97 -23.13
CA THR A 39 -19.91 1.75 -22.24
C THR A 39 -20.13 0.24 -21.99
N ILE A 40 -20.10 -0.57 -23.05
CA ILE A 40 -20.25 -2.04 -22.94
C ILE A 40 -19.06 -2.67 -22.19
N ASN A 41 -17.83 -2.22 -22.47
CA ASN A 41 -16.64 -2.66 -21.75
C ASN A 41 -16.70 -2.25 -20.28
N SER A 42 -17.15 -1.03 -19.94
CA SER A 42 -17.26 -0.57 -18.55
C SER A 42 -18.24 -1.38 -17.70
N ILE A 43 -19.38 -1.79 -18.28
CA ILE A 43 -20.36 -2.65 -17.60
C ILE A 43 -19.78 -4.04 -17.36
N SER A 44 -19.08 -4.60 -18.35
CA SER A 44 -18.41 -5.90 -18.24
C SER A 44 -17.31 -5.87 -17.17
N THR A 45 -16.47 -4.84 -17.14
CA THR A 45 -15.40 -4.68 -16.15
C THR A 45 -15.94 -4.51 -14.73
N LYS A 46 -17.02 -3.72 -14.56
CA LYS A 46 -17.66 -3.55 -13.25
C LYS A 46 -18.20 -4.88 -12.72
N GLN A 47 -18.91 -5.65 -13.53
CA GLN A 47 -19.46 -6.94 -13.09
C GLN A 47 -18.35 -7.94 -12.77
N GLN A 48 -17.31 -8.03 -13.61
CA GLN A 48 -16.14 -8.88 -13.34
C GLN A 48 -15.45 -8.51 -12.03
N CYS A 49 -15.36 -7.21 -11.72
CA CYS A 49 -14.86 -6.75 -10.43
C CYS A 49 -15.75 -7.23 -9.29
N LEU A 50 -17.07 -7.07 -9.38
CA LEU A 50 -18.01 -7.49 -8.34
C LEU A 50 -17.97 -9.00 -8.10
N ASP A 51 -17.93 -9.80 -9.16
CA ASP A 51 -17.87 -11.25 -9.08
C ASP A 51 -16.57 -11.69 -8.38
N SER A 52 -15.45 -11.08 -8.77
CA SER A 52 -14.14 -11.36 -8.16
C SER A 52 -14.11 -10.97 -6.68
N LEU A 53 -14.55 -9.76 -6.35
CA LEU A 53 -14.55 -9.29 -4.96
C LEU A 53 -15.54 -10.06 -4.10
N SER A 54 -16.66 -10.53 -4.64
CA SER A 54 -17.61 -11.36 -3.89
C SER A 54 -17.05 -12.74 -3.58
N HIS A 55 -16.19 -13.27 -4.45
CA HIS A 55 -15.46 -14.50 -4.18
C HIS A 55 -14.34 -14.33 -3.15
N ILE A 56 -13.72 -13.15 -3.08
CA ILE A 56 -12.62 -12.87 -2.16
C ILE A 56 -13.14 -12.43 -0.77
N PHE A 57 -14.04 -11.45 -0.76
CA PHE A 57 -14.56 -10.77 0.43
C PHE A 57 -15.98 -11.24 0.75
N TYR A 58 -16.08 -12.35 1.47
CA TYR A 58 -17.33 -12.86 2.01
C TYR A 58 -17.18 -13.11 3.52
N SER A 59 -18.32 -13.34 4.19
CA SER A 59 -18.38 -13.45 5.66
C SER A 59 -17.35 -14.43 6.23
N GLU A 60 -17.23 -15.63 5.66
CA GLU A 60 -16.35 -16.66 6.22
C GLU A 60 -14.87 -16.29 6.07
N THR A 61 -14.46 -15.70 4.94
CA THR A 61 -13.07 -15.26 4.75
C THR A 61 -12.71 -14.08 5.63
N LEU A 62 -13.63 -13.13 5.82
CA LEU A 62 -13.39 -11.95 6.66
C LEU A 62 -13.41 -12.23 8.17
N ASN A 63 -14.02 -13.35 8.58
CA ASN A 63 -14.05 -13.81 9.97
C ASN A 63 -13.01 -14.90 10.26
N GLY A 64 -12.27 -15.36 9.24
CA GLY A 64 -11.21 -16.36 9.39
C GLY A 64 -9.96 -15.82 10.09
N ASP A 65 -9.11 -16.75 10.55
CA ASP A 65 -7.81 -16.45 11.16
C ASP A 65 -6.67 -16.34 10.13
N ASP A 66 -7.00 -16.22 8.84
CA ASP A 66 -6.03 -16.08 7.75
C ASP A 66 -6.37 -14.88 6.84
N PRO A 67 -6.25 -13.65 7.36
CA PRO A 67 -6.44 -12.43 6.56
C PRO A 67 -5.44 -12.32 5.40
N MET A 68 -4.27 -12.97 5.52
CA MET A 68 -3.24 -13.00 4.48
C MET A 68 -3.69 -13.77 3.24
N SER A 69 -4.48 -14.83 3.38
CA SER A 69 -5.08 -15.53 2.23
C SER A 69 -6.01 -14.60 1.43
N VAL A 70 -6.85 -13.82 2.11
CA VAL A 70 -7.80 -12.88 1.50
C VAL A 70 -7.05 -11.76 0.78
N PHE A 71 -6.04 -11.20 1.45
CA PHE A 71 -5.16 -10.20 0.87
C PHE A 71 -4.44 -10.75 -0.37
N SER A 72 -3.88 -11.95 -0.27
CA SER A 72 -3.17 -12.61 -1.36
C SER A 72 -4.08 -12.90 -2.55
N ALA A 73 -5.33 -13.34 -2.31
CA ALA A 73 -6.33 -13.55 -3.35
C ALA A 73 -6.69 -12.23 -4.05
N TYR A 74 -6.90 -11.15 -3.29
CA TYR A 74 -7.12 -9.83 -3.90
C TYR A 74 -5.97 -9.42 -4.82
N VAL A 75 -4.72 -9.52 -4.37
CA VAL A 75 -3.61 -9.04 -5.18
C VAL A 75 -3.31 -9.96 -6.36
N ASN A 76 -3.18 -11.26 -6.11
CA ASN A 76 -2.76 -12.22 -7.13
C ASN A 76 -3.89 -12.61 -8.07
N ASP A 77 -5.13 -12.71 -7.58
CA ASP A 77 -6.22 -13.25 -8.39
C ASP A 77 -7.11 -12.19 -9.01
N PHE A 78 -7.20 -11.01 -8.39
CA PHE A 78 -7.96 -9.89 -8.93
C PHE A 78 -7.05 -8.81 -9.50
N CYS A 79 -6.33 -8.06 -8.66
CA CYS A 79 -5.73 -6.78 -9.05
C CYS A 79 -4.64 -6.92 -10.13
N THR A 80 -3.76 -7.91 -10.01
CA THR A 80 -2.69 -8.13 -11.00
C THR A 80 -3.23 -8.61 -12.36
N LYS A 81 -4.46 -9.11 -12.43
CA LYS A 81 -5.12 -9.53 -13.68
C LYS A 81 -5.94 -8.40 -14.34
N GLN A 82 -6.22 -7.32 -13.62
CA GLN A 82 -6.98 -6.19 -14.18
C GLN A 82 -6.15 -5.44 -15.24
N PRO A 83 -6.80 -4.95 -16.32
CA PRO A 83 -6.17 -3.98 -17.22
C PRO A 83 -6.02 -2.67 -16.46
N LEU A 84 -4.84 -2.43 -15.89
CA LEU A 84 -4.59 -1.19 -15.18
C LEU A 84 -4.05 -0.16 -16.15
N GLU A 85 -4.62 1.04 -16.12
CA GLU A 85 -4.08 2.23 -16.79
C GLU A 85 -2.87 2.82 -16.05
N VAL A 86 -2.08 1.98 -15.39
CA VAL A 86 -0.81 2.36 -14.77
C VAL A 86 0.34 1.62 -15.45
N PRO A 87 1.56 2.19 -15.48
CA PRO A 87 2.72 1.46 -15.96
C PRO A 87 2.86 0.13 -15.21
N ASN A 88 3.20 -0.96 -15.93
CA ASN A 88 3.36 -2.28 -15.31
C ASN A 88 4.28 -2.24 -14.08
N ALA A 89 5.35 -1.44 -14.12
CA ALA A 89 6.27 -1.27 -12.99
C ALA A 89 5.62 -0.73 -11.69
N VAL A 90 4.43 -0.14 -11.75
CA VAL A 90 3.67 0.40 -10.60
C VAL A 90 2.59 -0.57 -10.11
N LYS A 91 2.18 -1.54 -10.94
CA LYS A 91 1.07 -2.46 -10.65
C LYS A 91 1.27 -3.22 -9.35
N ALA A 92 2.47 -3.73 -9.06
CA ALA A 92 2.75 -4.42 -7.80
C ALA A 92 2.45 -3.51 -6.59
N SER A 93 2.97 -2.28 -6.60
CA SER A 93 2.73 -1.33 -5.52
C SER A 93 1.25 -0.99 -5.42
N THR A 94 0.62 -0.52 -6.50
CA THR A 94 -0.82 -0.18 -6.48
C THR A 94 -1.69 -1.33 -5.98
N CYS A 95 -1.41 -2.57 -6.40
CA CYS A 95 -2.17 -3.73 -5.93
C CYS A 95 -1.92 -4.05 -4.47
N PHE A 96 -0.67 -3.98 -3.99
CA PHE A 96 -0.34 -4.16 -2.58
C PHE A 96 -1.11 -3.17 -1.69
N TYR A 97 -0.99 -1.87 -1.97
CA TYR A 97 -1.57 -0.84 -1.11
C TYR A 97 -3.10 -0.85 -1.16
N SER A 98 -3.68 -1.01 -2.35
CA SER A 98 -5.13 -1.14 -2.45
C SER A 98 -5.65 -2.37 -1.73
N GLY A 99 -4.93 -3.49 -1.79
CA GLY A 99 -5.26 -4.71 -1.04
C GLY A 99 -5.23 -4.50 0.46
N TYR A 100 -4.24 -3.75 0.93
CA TYR A 100 -4.06 -3.44 2.35
C TYR A 100 -5.26 -2.64 2.86
N PHE A 101 -5.58 -1.53 2.18
CA PHE A 101 -6.66 -0.65 2.60
C PHE A 101 -8.04 -1.27 2.40
N ILE A 102 -8.34 -1.89 1.26
CA ILE A 102 -9.65 -2.52 1.04
C ILE A 102 -9.93 -3.59 2.09
N LEU A 103 -8.95 -4.43 2.43
CA LEU A 103 -9.13 -5.46 3.45
C LEU A 103 -9.46 -4.83 4.80
N LYS A 104 -8.74 -3.78 5.20
CA LYS A 104 -9.02 -3.05 6.45
C LYS A 104 -10.47 -2.55 6.49
N TYR A 105 -10.94 -1.91 5.42
CA TYR A 105 -12.31 -1.40 5.35
C TYR A 105 -13.34 -2.53 5.40
N MET A 106 -13.11 -3.62 4.66
CA MET A 106 -14.01 -4.78 4.67
C MET A 106 -14.07 -5.42 6.06
N ILE A 107 -12.92 -5.63 6.72
CA ILE A 107 -12.87 -6.16 8.10
C ILE A 107 -13.66 -5.28 9.07
N SER A 108 -13.55 -3.95 8.95
CA SER A 108 -14.29 -3.02 9.82
C SER A 108 -15.82 -3.12 9.69
N LYS A 109 -16.32 -3.70 8.59
CA LYS A 109 -17.75 -3.85 8.29
C LYS A 109 -18.22 -5.31 8.27
N ARG A 110 -17.37 -6.28 8.61
CA ARG A 110 -17.64 -7.73 8.51
C ARG A 110 -18.89 -8.22 9.24
N SER A 111 -19.34 -7.49 10.26
CA SER A 111 -20.56 -7.80 11.02
C SER A 111 -21.85 -7.45 10.29
N ASN A 112 -21.79 -6.69 9.19
CA ASN A 112 -22.95 -6.28 8.41
C ASN A 112 -22.73 -6.61 6.91
N PRO A 113 -23.33 -7.70 6.40
CA PRO A 113 -23.20 -8.12 5.00
C PRO A 113 -23.62 -7.05 3.98
N ASP A 114 -24.67 -6.27 4.27
CA ASP A 114 -25.15 -5.22 3.37
C ASP A 114 -24.12 -4.09 3.21
N ASN A 115 -23.41 -3.79 4.30
CA ASN A 115 -22.29 -2.84 4.24
C ASN A 115 -21.16 -3.38 3.35
N ILE A 116 -20.79 -4.66 3.49
CA ILE A 116 -19.75 -5.29 2.66
C ILE A 116 -20.14 -5.23 1.18
N GLU A 117 -21.40 -5.53 0.86
CA GLU A 117 -21.89 -5.44 -0.52
C GLU A 117 -21.83 -4.01 -1.06
N THR A 118 -22.26 -3.04 -0.25
CA THR A 118 -22.18 -1.61 -0.60
C THR A 118 -20.74 -1.18 -0.85
N LEU A 119 -19.78 -1.63 -0.04
CA LEU A 119 -18.37 -1.32 -0.23
C LEU A 119 -17.80 -1.93 -1.53
N LYS A 120 -18.18 -3.17 -1.86
CA LYS A 120 -17.76 -3.81 -3.13
C LYS A 120 -18.31 -3.04 -4.33
N ILE A 121 -19.58 -2.63 -4.29
CA ILE A 121 -20.22 -1.81 -5.33
C ILE A 121 -19.52 -0.47 -5.49
N ASP A 122 -19.25 0.24 -4.39
CA ASP A 122 -18.58 1.53 -4.44
C ASP A 122 -17.16 1.40 -4.99
N PHE A 123 -16.38 0.43 -4.49
CA PHE A 123 -15.03 0.15 -4.96
C PHE A 123 -15.00 -0.16 -6.46
N CYS A 124 -15.82 -1.10 -6.92
CA CYS A 124 -15.83 -1.49 -8.34
C CYS A 124 -16.33 -0.39 -9.25
N SER A 125 -17.21 0.50 -8.77
CA SER A 125 -17.66 1.66 -9.55
C SER A 125 -16.58 2.72 -9.74
N LYS A 126 -15.57 2.75 -8.86
CA LYS A 126 -14.51 3.76 -8.83
C LYS A 126 -13.13 3.22 -9.24
N TYR A 127 -12.99 1.90 -9.40
CA TYR A 127 -11.72 1.22 -9.63
C TYR A 127 -10.93 1.85 -10.78
N THR A 128 -11.49 1.87 -11.99
CA THR A 128 -10.82 2.38 -13.20
C THR A 128 -10.44 3.86 -13.06
N ASP A 129 -11.35 4.70 -12.57
CA ASP A 129 -11.14 6.14 -12.47
C ASP A 129 -10.16 6.54 -11.37
N SER A 130 -10.00 5.69 -10.33
CA SER A 130 -9.23 6.04 -9.15
C SER A 130 -7.79 5.52 -9.19
N LEU A 131 -7.53 4.46 -9.97
CA LEU A 131 -6.20 3.90 -10.17
C LEU A 131 -5.15 4.88 -10.73
N PRO A 132 -5.40 5.66 -11.80
CA PRO A 132 -4.38 6.53 -12.36
C PRO A 132 -4.09 7.76 -11.49
N LYS A 133 -5.00 8.14 -10.58
CA LYS A 133 -4.90 9.39 -9.80
C LYS A 133 -3.58 9.54 -9.03
N ARG A 134 -3.05 8.46 -8.44
CA ARG A 134 -1.73 8.49 -7.77
C ARG A 134 -0.63 8.83 -8.75
N THR A 135 -0.65 8.19 -9.92
CA THR A 135 0.36 8.42 -10.95
C THR A 135 0.31 9.86 -11.44
N ASP A 136 -0.88 10.44 -11.61
CA ASP A 136 -1.06 11.82 -12.03
C ASP A 136 -0.63 12.83 -10.96
N PHE A 137 -0.95 12.57 -9.69
CA PHE A 137 -0.48 13.34 -8.53
C PHE A 137 1.06 13.38 -8.49
N VAL A 138 1.69 12.21 -8.46
CA VAL A 138 3.16 12.07 -8.41
C VAL A 138 3.82 12.67 -9.65
N LYS A 139 3.24 12.48 -10.83
CA LYS A 139 3.74 13.06 -12.08
C LYS A 139 3.76 14.58 -12.02
N THR A 140 2.71 15.19 -11.47
CA THR A 140 2.63 16.65 -11.34
C THR A 140 3.68 17.17 -10.35
N LEU A 141 3.74 16.58 -9.17
CA LEU A 141 4.68 16.98 -8.13
C LEU A 141 6.15 16.75 -8.51
N LYS A 142 6.44 15.68 -9.24
CA LYS A 142 7.81 15.36 -9.68
C LYS A 142 8.42 16.45 -10.53
N VAL A 143 7.63 17.10 -11.39
CA VAL A 143 8.09 18.23 -12.22
C VAL A 143 8.45 19.45 -11.38
N LYS A 144 7.88 19.55 -10.18
CA LYS A 144 8.03 20.66 -9.24
C LYS A 144 8.97 20.38 -8.07
N ALA A 145 9.63 19.22 -8.01
CA ALA A 145 10.37 18.78 -6.81
C ALA A 145 11.43 19.78 -6.27
N ASN A 146 12.07 20.56 -7.15
CA ASN A 146 13.04 21.60 -6.78
C ASN A 146 12.47 23.04 -6.91
N ASP A 147 11.18 23.17 -7.19
CA ASP A 147 10.49 24.45 -7.34
C ASP A 147 10.08 24.95 -5.95
N GLU A 148 10.15 26.27 -5.74
CA GLU A 148 9.64 26.91 -4.53
C GLU A 148 8.12 26.72 -4.42
N ASP A 149 7.45 26.53 -5.56
CA ASP A 149 6.00 26.33 -5.65
C ASP A 149 5.52 24.89 -5.35
N PHE A 150 6.43 23.97 -4.98
CA PHE A 150 6.07 22.58 -4.71
C PHE A 150 4.92 22.45 -3.70
N ASP A 151 5.01 23.19 -2.60
CA ASP A 151 4.10 23.03 -1.47
C ASP A 151 2.69 23.53 -1.85
N ASN A 152 2.59 24.64 -2.57
CA ASN A 152 1.31 25.16 -3.08
C ASN A 152 0.67 24.18 -4.07
N VAL A 153 1.43 23.69 -5.05
CA VAL A 153 0.91 22.73 -6.04
C VAL A 153 0.45 21.44 -5.35
N CYS A 154 1.19 20.97 -4.36
CA CYS A 154 0.79 19.80 -3.58
C CYS A 154 -0.50 20.03 -2.80
N ILE A 155 -0.60 21.13 -2.05
CA ILE A 155 -1.81 21.46 -1.29
C ILE A 155 -3.01 21.64 -2.23
N ASP A 156 -2.85 22.37 -3.33
CA ASP A 156 -3.91 22.57 -4.33
C ASP A 156 -4.38 21.23 -4.90
N GLN A 157 -3.47 20.30 -5.18
CA GLN A 157 -3.87 18.96 -5.63
C GLN A 157 -4.62 18.18 -4.55
N LEU A 158 -4.16 18.21 -3.29
CA LEU A 158 -4.86 17.53 -2.19
C LEU A 158 -6.26 18.12 -1.94
N GLN A 159 -6.43 19.43 -2.13
CA GLN A 159 -7.72 20.12 -1.97
C GLN A 159 -8.67 19.87 -3.15
N THR A 160 -8.17 20.00 -4.38
CA THR A 160 -8.99 19.83 -5.60
C THR A 160 -9.31 18.38 -5.90
N GLN A 161 -8.51 17.46 -5.38
CA GLN A 161 -8.73 16.03 -5.48
C GLN A 161 -9.33 15.47 -4.19
N SER A 162 -10.01 16.27 -3.36
CA SER A 162 -10.65 15.82 -2.11
C SER A 162 -11.32 14.46 -2.29
N GLY A 163 -10.91 13.44 -1.51
CA GLY A 163 -11.22 12.05 -1.83
C GLY A 163 -10.32 11.48 -2.92
N LEU A 164 -9.02 11.75 -2.83
CA LEU A 164 -7.98 10.87 -3.38
C LEU A 164 -8.14 9.58 -2.61
N ASN A 165 -9.08 8.81 -3.12
CA ASN A 165 -9.03 7.40 -3.13
C ASN A 165 -8.85 6.72 -1.78
N TYR A 166 -9.79 6.93 -0.87
CA TYR A 166 -9.85 6.17 0.38
C TYR A 166 -9.68 4.65 0.18
N TRP A 167 -10.06 4.10 -0.99
CA TRP A 167 -9.88 2.69 -1.33
C TRP A 167 -8.45 2.26 -1.71
N PHE A 168 -7.74 3.09 -2.47
CA PHE A 168 -6.47 2.71 -3.09
C PHE A 168 -5.28 3.56 -2.61
N ASP A 169 -5.51 4.62 -1.84
CA ASP A 169 -4.48 5.58 -1.40
C ASP A 169 -5.04 6.65 -0.45
N PRO A 170 -5.17 6.44 0.87
CA PRO A 170 -5.46 7.54 1.78
C PRO A 170 -4.22 8.45 1.87
N ILE A 171 -4.08 9.34 0.89
CA ILE A 171 -3.49 10.66 1.13
C ILE A 171 -4.50 11.56 1.84
N ASP A 172 -5.71 11.05 2.10
CA ASP A 172 -6.64 11.76 2.94
C ASP A 172 -5.98 11.98 4.31
N PRO A 173 -5.84 13.25 4.73
CA PRO A 173 -5.32 13.57 6.04
C PRO A 173 -6.17 12.83 7.08
N MET A 174 -5.56 11.92 7.84
CA MET A 174 -6.13 11.54 9.13
C MET A 174 -6.28 12.82 9.96
N VAL A 175 -7.16 12.84 10.97
CA VAL A 175 -7.28 14.02 11.85
C VAL A 175 -5.92 14.44 12.43
N SER A 176 -5.01 13.46 12.60
CA SER A 176 -3.64 13.61 13.06
C SER A 176 -2.59 13.95 11.99
N ILE A 177 -2.90 13.86 10.69
CA ILE A 177 -1.96 14.13 9.59
C ILE A 177 -2.42 15.37 8.84
N SER A 178 -1.63 16.43 8.81
CA SER A 178 -1.94 17.61 8.00
C SER A 178 -1.59 17.44 6.52
N GLN A 179 -2.26 18.19 5.64
CA GLN A 179 -1.87 18.28 4.22
C GLN A 179 -0.41 18.75 4.06
N GLN A 180 0.05 19.66 4.93
CA GLN A 180 1.44 20.12 4.93
C GLN A 180 2.42 18.97 5.19
N GLU A 181 2.14 18.10 6.16
CA GLU A 181 3.00 16.96 6.45
C GLU A 181 3.11 16.00 5.26
N ILE A 182 1.99 15.76 4.56
CA ILE A 182 1.98 14.98 3.33
C ILE A 182 2.89 15.61 2.28
N CYS A 183 2.77 16.93 2.06
CA CYS A 183 3.55 17.64 1.06
C CYS A 183 5.03 17.67 1.40
N ASP A 184 5.40 17.99 2.64
CA ASP A 184 6.78 17.97 3.13
C ASP A 184 7.44 16.60 2.92
N LEU A 185 6.68 15.54 3.18
CA LEU A 185 7.12 14.16 3.07
C LEU A 185 7.36 13.76 1.60
N HIS A 186 6.45 14.14 0.69
CA HIS A 186 6.67 13.95 -0.76
C HIS A 186 7.85 14.78 -1.29
N LYS A 187 8.01 16.02 -0.83
CA LYS A 187 9.14 16.89 -1.20
C LYS A 187 10.47 16.26 -0.79
N LYS A 188 10.57 15.77 0.46
CA LYS A 188 11.75 15.07 0.97
C LYS A 188 12.05 13.81 0.17
N LEU A 189 11.02 13.00 -0.12
CA LEU A 189 11.16 11.80 -0.93
C LEU A 189 11.71 12.14 -2.32
N PHE A 190 11.09 13.09 -3.01
CA PHE A 190 11.43 13.39 -4.40
C PHE A 190 12.83 13.98 -4.50
N ASN A 191 13.20 14.86 -3.57
CA ASN A 191 14.56 15.38 -3.47
C ASN A 191 15.59 14.27 -3.20
N SER A 192 15.25 13.29 -2.36
CA SER A 192 16.12 12.13 -2.10
C SER A 192 16.30 11.26 -3.35
N LEU A 193 15.20 10.94 -4.05
CA LEU A 193 15.22 10.17 -5.29
C LEU A 193 16.04 10.87 -6.39
N GLN A 194 15.87 12.19 -6.55
CA GLN A 194 16.66 12.97 -7.51
C GLN A 194 18.15 12.96 -7.19
N LYS A 195 18.53 13.16 -5.91
CA LYS A 195 19.93 13.08 -5.46
C LYS A 195 20.55 11.71 -5.73
N LYS A 196 19.75 10.65 -5.74
CA LYS A 196 20.15 9.28 -6.09
C LYS A 196 20.12 8.99 -7.60
N GLY A 197 19.80 9.97 -8.44
CA GLY A 197 19.74 9.79 -9.90
C GLY A 197 18.52 9.02 -10.41
N VAL A 198 17.50 8.82 -9.56
CA VAL A 198 16.27 8.13 -9.93
C VAL A 198 15.46 9.02 -10.88
N THR A 199 15.17 8.51 -12.08
CA THR A 199 14.46 9.26 -13.13
C THR A 199 13.14 8.62 -13.57
N SER A 200 12.86 7.37 -13.21
CA SER A 200 11.61 6.70 -13.59
C SER A 200 10.40 7.37 -12.92
N LEU A 201 9.29 7.53 -13.63
CA LEU A 201 8.03 7.92 -12.97
C LEU A 201 7.53 6.76 -12.08
N ALA A 202 7.67 5.52 -12.54
CA ALA A 202 7.18 4.36 -11.81
C ALA A 202 7.82 4.24 -10.42
N GLU A 203 9.13 4.45 -10.32
CA GLU A 203 9.83 4.43 -9.02
C GLU A 203 9.29 5.51 -8.08
N TYR A 204 9.05 6.73 -8.56
CA TYR A 204 8.47 7.79 -7.74
C TYR A 204 7.08 7.40 -7.25
N VAL A 205 6.25 6.78 -8.11
CA VAL A 205 4.91 6.33 -7.72
C VAL A 205 5.00 5.21 -6.69
N SER A 206 5.82 4.18 -6.91
CA SER A 206 6.01 3.09 -5.96
C SER A 206 6.51 3.59 -4.59
N PHE A 207 7.54 4.44 -4.57
CA PHE A 207 8.04 5.01 -3.31
C PHE A 207 7.05 5.97 -2.64
N SER A 208 6.22 6.66 -3.44
CA SER A 208 5.19 7.50 -2.87
C SER A 208 4.23 6.66 -2.02
N TYR A 209 3.81 5.47 -2.46
CA TYR A 209 2.93 4.63 -1.66
C TYR A 209 3.60 4.16 -0.35
N LEU A 210 4.89 3.78 -0.42
CA LEU A 210 5.67 3.39 0.76
C LEU A 210 5.68 4.48 1.82
N ILE A 211 5.89 5.73 1.40
CA ILE A 211 5.97 6.84 2.33
C ILE A 211 4.59 7.26 2.88
N THR A 212 3.52 7.08 2.11
CA THR A 212 2.14 7.25 2.63
C THR A 212 1.83 6.23 3.71
N LEU A 213 2.18 4.95 3.50
CA LEU A 213 1.94 3.91 4.51
C LEU A 213 2.77 4.15 5.77
N ASP A 214 4.03 4.56 5.63
CA ASP A 214 4.86 4.92 6.78
C ASP A 214 4.23 6.07 7.58
N LEU A 215 3.81 7.14 6.90
CA LEU A 215 3.11 8.26 7.54
C LEU A 215 1.84 7.80 8.28
N TYR A 216 1.07 6.93 7.65
CA TYR A 216 -0.14 6.37 8.21
C TYR A 216 0.12 5.50 9.46
N LEU A 217 1.12 4.60 9.43
CA LEU A 217 1.49 3.80 10.60
C LEU A 217 1.98 4.69 11.75
N ASN A 218 2.79 5.70 11.44
CA ASN A 218 3.29 6.66 12.44
C ASN A 218 2.16 7.46 13.10
N ALA A 219 1.15 7.87 12.32
CA ALA A 219 -0.01 8.59 12.84
C ALA A 219 -0.84 7.72 13.79
N ASN A 220 -1.12 6.47 13.42
CA ASN A 220 -1.84 5.55 14.30
C ASN A 220 -1.02 5.23 15.56
N GLN A 221 0.30 5.05 15.44
CA GLN A 221 1.16 4.85 16.60
C GLN A 221 1.08 6.02 17.58
N GLN A 222 1.04 7.26 17.06
CA GLN A 222 0.90 8.44 17.90
C GLN A 222 -0.48 8.49 18.59
N GLU A 223 -1.57 8.25 17.85
CA GLU A 223 -2.93 8.22 18.43
C GLU A 223 -3.08 7.13 19.50
N ASP A 224 -2.48 5.96 19.27
CA ASP A 224 -2.49 4.85 20.23
C ASP A 224 -1.64 5.17 21.46
N TYR A 225 -0.51 5.83 21.28
CA TYR A 225 0.31 6.28 22.41
C TYR A 225 -0.45 7.29 23.27
N GLU A 226 -1.16 8.24 22.66
CA GLU A 226 -1.95 9.25 23.36
C GLU A 226 -3.13 8.64 24.16
N SER A 227 -3.63 7.47 23.74
CA SER A 227 -4.71 6.74 24.43
C SER A 227 -4.23 5.63 25.36
N CYS A 228 -2.93 5.34 25.38
CA CYS A 228 -2.36 4.24 26.14
C CYS A 228 -2.31 4.51 27.65
N ILE A 229 -2.68 3.51 28.46
CA ILE A 229 -2.66 3.59 29.92
C ILE A 229 -1.40 2.90 30.44
N ASN A 230 -0.35 3.70 30.68
CA ASN A 230 0.98 3.20 31.04
C ASN A 230 1.00 2.23 32.23
N THR A 231 0.15 2.46 33.23
CA THR A 231 0.07 1.59 34.40
C THR A 231 -0.37 0.16 34.05
N LYS A 232 -1.22 -0.01 33.03
CA LYS A 232 -1.63 -1.34 32.57
C LYS A 232 -0.50 -2.05 31.83
N VAL A 233 0.23 -1.31 30.99
CA VAL A 233 1.37 -1.84 30.23
C VAL A 233 2.47 -2.31 31.17
N VAL A 234 2.86 -1.50 32.16
CA VAL A 234 3.95 -1.87 33.07
C VAL A 234 3.57 -3.04 33.99
N GLN A 235 2.30 -3.14 34.39
CA GLN A 235 1.83 -4.21 35.28
C GLN A 235 1.66 -5.56 34.56
N ASP A 236 1.18 -5.53 33.33
CA ASP A 236 0.83 -6.75 32.58
C ASP A 236 0.94 -6.50 31.06
N PRO A 237 2.17 -6.39 30.53
CA PRO A 237 2.38 -5.96 29.14
C PRO A 237 1.86 -6.99 28.13
N GLU A 238 2.01 -8.29 28.39
CA GLU A 238 1.54 -9.32 27.44
C GLU A 238 0.01 -9.30 27.27
N ASN A 239 -0.73 -9.21 28.38
CA ASN A 239 -2.20 -9.15 28.30
C ASN A 239 -2.68 -7.81 27.76
N HIS A 240 -2.01 -6.69 28.10
CA HIS A 240 -2.32 -5.39 27.52
C HIS A 240 -2.16 -5.43 26.00
N CYS A 241 -0.98 -5.82 25.51
CA CYS A 241 -0.70 -5.92 24.08
C CYS A 241 -1.70 -6.83 23.38
N THR A 242 -1.93 -8.05 23.89
CA THR A 242 -2.82 -9.03 23.25
C THR A 242 -4.25 -8.50 23.14
N ALA A 243 -4.75 -7.83 24.19
CA ALA A 243 -6.07 -7.21 24.17
C ALA A 243 -6.13 -6.03 23.18
N TYR A 244 -5.08 -5.20 23.14
CA TYR A 244 -4.98 -4.05 22.25
C TYR A 244 -4.97 -4.47 20.78
N ILE A 245 -4.07 -5.37 20.36
CA ILE A 245 -3.91 -5.70 18.93
C ILE A 245 -5.02 -6.58 18.35
N LYS A 246 -5.78 -7.29 19.20
CA LYS A 246 -6.79 -8.26 18.76
C LYS A 246 -7.82 -7.68 17.79
N ASP A 247 -8.34 -6.50 18.10
CA ASP A 247 -9.37 -5.84 17.29
C ASP A 247 -8.85 -4.56 16.61
N HIS A 248 -7.55 -4.30 16.70
CA HIS A 248 -6.94 -3.12 16.11
C HIS A 248 -6.80 -3.28 14.59
N LEU A 249 -7.51 -2.44 13.84
CA LEU A 249 -7.61 -2.55 12.38
C LEU A 249 -6.28 -2.32 11.65
N ILE A 250 -5.29 -1.67 12.27
CA ILE A 250 -3.96 -1.51 11.66
C ILE A 250 -3.27 -2.84 11.49
N PHE A 251 -3.41 -3.74 12.47
CA PHE A 251 -2.76 -5.04 12.50
C PHE A 251 -3.62 -6.15 11.87
N SER A 252 -4.57 -5.78 11.02
CA SER A 252 -5.59 -6.70 10.50
C SER A 252 -5.03 -7.79 9.59
N LEU A 253 -3.83 -7.59 9.02
CA LEU A 253 -3.14 -8.62 8.24
C LEU A 253 -2.42 -9.67 9.08
N TRP A 254 -2.14 -9.40 10.35
CA TRP A 254 -1.57 -10.45 11.19
C TRP A 254 -2.63 -11.47 11.56
N ASN A 255 -2.28 -12.75 11.44
CA ASN A 255 -3.03 -13.86 12.03
C ASN A 255 -2.82 -13.94 13.56
N SER A 256 -3.54 -14.83 14.24
CA SER A 256 -3.41 -15.02 15.68
C SER A 256 -1.98 -15.33 16.14
N THR A 257 -1.22 -16.12 15.36
CA THR A 257 0.15 -16.54 15.72
C THR A 257 1.12 -15.37 15.67
N GLU A 258 1.06 -14.56 14.60
CA GLU A 258 1.91 -13.38 14.43
C GLU A 258 1.63 -12.32 15.50
N ARG A 259 0.36 -12.14 15.85
CA ARG A 259 -0.07 -11.27 16.96
C ARG A 259 0.53 -11.68 18.29
N VAL A 260 0.39 -12.95 18.65
CA VAL A 260 0.93 -13.50 19.91
C VAL A 260 2.45 -13.34 19.94
N ALA A 261 3.14 -13.71 18.85
CA ALA A 261 4.60 -13.58 18.77
C ALA A 261 5.07 -12.12 18.93
N SER A 262 4.38 -11.17 18.29
CA SER A 262 4.70 -9.75 18.41
C SER A 262 4.46 -9.23 19.85
N CYS A 263 3.38 -9.64 20.50
CA CYS A 263 3.11 -9.24 21.88
C CYS A 263 4.09 -9.83 22.89
N GLN A 264 4.53 -11.08 22.68
CA GLN A 264 5.57 -11.68 23.50
C GLN A 264 6.90 -10.90 23.37
N ASP A 265 7.24 -10.46 22.16
CA ASP A 265 8.43 -9.65 21.96
C ASP A 265 8.34 -8.28 22.65
N ALA A 266 7.23 -7.56 22.44
CA ALA A 266 6.96 -6.27 23.06
C ALA A 266 6.93 -6.38 24.61
N SER A 267 6.29 -7.42 25.14
CA SER A 267 6.23 -7.70 26.58
C SER A 267 7.61 -7.90 27.21
N ARG A 268 8.49 -8.65 26.54
CA ARG A 268 9.89 -8.80 26.98
C ARG A 268 10.61 -7.47 26.97
N ALA A 269 10.42 -6.65 25.93
CA ALA A 269 11.05 -5.34 25.84
C ALA A 269 10.61 -4.38 26.96
N VAL A 270 9.31 -4.35 27.27
CA VAL A 270 8.77 -3.57 28.40
C VAL A 270 9.36 -4.09 29.71
N THR A 271 9.36 -5.40 29.94
CA THR A 271 9.88 -6.01 31.17
C THR A 271 11.36 -5.67 31.37
N GLN A 272 12.17 -5.75 30.31
CA GLN A 272 13.59 -5.43 30.35
C GLN A 272 13.87 -3.94 30.56
N THR A 273 13.08 -3.07 29.91
CA THR A 273 13.30 -1.62 29.95
C THR A 273 12.76 -1.00 31.22
N CYS A 274 11.59 -1.44 31.68
CA CYS A 274 10.90 -0.85 32.81
C CYS A 274 11.18 -1.55 34.13
N ASN A 275 11.53 -2.83 34.14
CA ASN A 275 11.81 -3.60 35.37
C ASN A 275 10.72 -3.44 36.46
N GLY A 276 9.46 -3.29 36.06
CA GLY A 276 8.31 -3.05 36.95
C GLY A 276 8.20 -1.63 37.53
N GLU A 277 9.06 -0.70 37.13
CA GLU A 277 9.02 0.68 37.59
C GLU A 277 7.87 1.46 36.95
N MET A 278 6.93 1.93 37.78
CA MET A 278 5.76 2.69 37.33
C MET A 278 6.09 4.04 36.67
N GLY A 279 7.31 4.55 36.87
CA GLY A 279 7.83 5.76 36.23
C GLY A 279 8.39 5.53 34.82
N CYS A 280 8.53 4.27 34.39
CA CYS A 280 8.93 3.93 33.03
C CYS A 280 7.81 4.22 32.04
N ASP A 281 8.15 4.64 30.82
CA ASP A 281 7.19 4.79 29.72
C ASP A 281 7.02 3.44 28.97
N GLY A 282 6.32 2.51 29.62
CA GLY A 282 5.98 1.21 29.05
C GLY A 282 5.15 1.31 27.77
N CYS A 283 4.24 2.28 27.69
CA CYS A 283 3.46 2.56 26.48
C CYS A 283 4.34 2.83 25.26
N ALA A 284 5.33 3.72 25.39
CA ALA A 284 6.26 4.01 24.30
C ALA A 284 7.04 2.76 23.86
N VAL A 285 7.52 1.96 24.83
CA VAL A 285 8.29 0.74 24.56
C VAL A 285 7.43 -0.30 23.85
N GLU A 286 6.26 -0.62 24.38
CA GLU A 286 5.37 -1.63 23.81
C GLU A 286 4.94 -1.27 22.40
N LEU A 287 4.40 -0.05 22.21
CA LEU A 287 3.92 0.39 20.91
C LEU A 287 5.05 0.50 19.89
N ALA A 288 6.26 0.93 20.28
CA ALA A 288 7.41 0.92 19.37
C ALA A 288 7.73 -0.48 18.86
N HIS A 289 7.72 -1.50 19.72
CA HIS A 289 7.98 -2.88 19.32
C HIS A 289 6.87 -3.45 18.43
N VAL A 290 5.60 -3.22 18.78
CA VAL A 290 4.46 -3.70 17.99
C VAL A 290 4.45 -3.06 16.59
N TYR A 291 4.57 -1.73 16.51
CA TYR A 291 4.56 -1.02 15.23
C TYR A 291 5.79 -1.35 14.37
N GLN A 292 6.99 -1.47 14.97
CA GLN A 292 8.19 -1.88 14.24
C GLN A 292 8.06 -3.31 13.70
N GLY A 293 7.53 -4.24 14.51
CA GLY A 293 7.24 -5.60 14.08
C GLY A 293 6.29 -5.62 12.90
N TYR A 294 5.22 -4.81 12.97
CA TYR A 294 4.24 -4.72 11.89
C TYR A 294 4.82 -4.11 10.61
N GLN A 295 5.62 -3.05 10.75
CA GLN A 295 6.30 -2.42 9.62
C GLN A 295 7.23 -3.41 8.91
N ASN A 296 8.00 -4.20 9.66
CA ASN A 296 8.87 -5.24 9.11
C ASN A 296 8.05 -6.28 8.34
N PHE A 297 6.97 -6.78 8.95
CA PHE A 297 6.06 -7.74 8.33
C PHE A 297 5.48 -7.22 7.00
N ILE A 298 4.97 -5.98 6.98
CA ILE A 298 4.44 -5.36 5.76
C ILE A 298 5.52 -5.20 4.69
N ASN A 299 6.72 -4.75 5.07
CA ASN A 299 7.83 -4.58 4.14
C ASN A 299 8.27 -5.92 3.53
N ASP A 300 8.27 -7.00 4.32
CA ASP A 300 8.61 -8.34 3.84
C ASP A 300 7.59 -8.85 2.83
N ILE A 301 6.29 -8.69 3.11
CA ILE A 301 5.22 -9.08 2.16
C ILE A 301 5.32 -8.24 0.89
N TYR A 302 5.49 -6.92 1.02
CA TYR A 302 5.64 -6.02 -0.12
C TYR A 302 6.82 -6.45 -1.00
N SER A 303 7.97 -6.74 -0.39
CA SER A 303 9.18 -7.16 -1.10
C SER A 303 8.97 -8.48 -1.84
N GLN A 304 8.38 -9.48 -1.18
CA GLN A 304 8.07 -10.78 -1.79
C GLN A 304 7.11 -10.64 -2.98
N MET A 305 6.07 -9.81 -2.83
CA MET A 305 5.11 -9.57 -3.90
C MET A 305 5.72 -8.83 -5.08
N PHE A 306 6.56 -7.84 -4.81
CA PHE A 306 7.28 -7.12 -5.84
C PHE A 306 8.16 -8.08 -6.65
N GLN A 307 8.97 -8.91 -5.98
CA GLN A 307 9.82 -9.91 -6.62
C GLN A 307 9.02 -10.92 -7.47
N LYS A 308 7.90 -11.42 -6.94
CA LYS A 308 7.01 -12.34 -7.66
C LYS A 308 6.46 -11.70 -8.92
N TYR A 309 5.97 -10.46 -8.81
CA TYR A 309 5.37 -9.74 -9.91
C TYR A 309 6.39 -9.36 -10.99
N GLU A 310 7.58 -8.90 -10.58
CA GLU A 310 8.70 -8.62 -11.47
C GLU A 310 9.09 -9.88 -12.27
N SER A 311 9.23 -11.01 -11.59
CA SER A 311 9.53 -12.31 -12.23
C SER A 311 8.46 -12.71 -13.26
N ALA A 312 7.18 -12.48 -12.95
CA ALA A 312 6.08 -12.76 -13.87
C ALA A 312 6.09 -11.88 -15.12
N ILE A 313 6.42 -10.58 -14.98
CA ILE A 313 6.57 -9.68 -16.12
C ILE A 313 7.69 -10.15 -17.03
N PHE A 314 8.87 -10.45 -16.48
CA PHE A 314 10.01 -10.88 -17.29
C PHE A 314 9.73 -12.20 -18.01
N THR A 315 9.10 -13.16 -17.32
CA THR A 315 8.67 -14.42 -17.94
C THR A 315 7.69 -14.19 -19.09
N SER A 316 6.73 -13.28 -18.91
CA SER A 316 5.76 -12.93 -19.96
C SER A 316 6.45 -12.28 -21.16
N LEU A 317 7.37 -11.34 -20.93
CA LEU A 317 8.14 -10.67 -21.97
C LEU A 317 9.00 -11.65 -22.76
N ASP A 318 9.68 -12.57 -22.08
CA ASP A 318 10.48 -13.62 -22.72
C ASP A 318 9.61 -14.53 -23.59
N SER A 319 8.40 -14.88 -23.12
CA SER A 319 7.47 -15.70 -23.89
C SER A 319 6.98 -14.99 -25.17
N GLU A 320 6.70 -13.69 -25.08
CA GLU A 320 6.25 -12.90 -26.23
C GLU A 320 7.39 -12.66 -27.23
N ASN A 321 8.60 -12.41 -26.74
CA ASN A 321 9.80 -12.30 -27.58
C ASN A 321 10.05 -13.60 -28.36
N LYS A 322 9.95 -14.77 -27.69
CA LYS A 322 10.07 -16.08 -28.36
C LYS A 322 9.01 -16.29 -29.44
N LYS A 323 7.74 -15.97 -29.15
CA LYS A 323 6.66 -16.05 -30.16
C LYS A 323 6.95 -15.16 -31.37
N GLN A 324 7.49 -13.96 -31.17
CA GLN A 324 7.85 -13.07 -32.26
C GLN A 324 9.04 -13.60 -33.07
N GLU A 325 10.03 -14.21 -32.43
CA GLU A 325 11.14 -14.87 -33.12
C GLU A 325 10.66 -16.06 -33.95
N GLU A 326 9.81 -16.92 -33.39
CA GLU A 326 9.20 -18.05 -34.11
C GLU A 326 8.36 -17.58 -35.31
N TYR A 327 7.60 -16.50 -35.15
CA TYR A 327 6.84 -15.90 -36.25
C TYR A 327 7.74 -15.38 -37.39
N ARG A 328 8.90 -14.80 -37.04
CA ARG A 328 9.89 -14.32 -38.01
C ARG A 328 10.57 -15.47 -38.76
N ILE A 329 10.88 -16.57 -38.08
CA ILE A 329 11.51 -17.75 -38.69
C ILE A 329 10.49 -18.56 -39.51
N GLY A 330 9.23 -18.57 -39.10
CA GLY A 330 8.15 -19.34 -39.70
C GLY A 330 7.44 -18.69 -40.90
N MET A 331 7.84 -17.48 -41.33
CA MET A 331 7.39 -16.92 -42.61
C MET A 331 8.29 -17.46 -43.72
N PRO A 332 7.85 -18.47 -44.52
CA PRO A 332 8.61 -18.87 -45.70
C PRO A 332 8.71 -17.67 -46.63
N ASP A 333 9.93 -17.38 -47.11
CA ASP A 333 10.19 -16.41 -48.15
C ASP A 333 9.31 -16.76 -49.36
N LYS A 334 8.17 -16.07 -49.49
CA LYS A 334 7.37 -16.09 -50.71
C LYS A 334 8.11 -15.21 -51.71
N VAL A 335 9.08 -15.82 -52.39
CA VAL A 335 9.67 -15.32 -53.64
C VAL A 335 8.74 -15.68 -54.80
#